data_AF-A0A2V8ED07-F1
#
_entry.id   AF-A0A2V8ED07-F1
#
_cell.length_a   1.000
_cell.length_b   1.000
_cell.length_c   1.000
_cell.angle_alpha   90.00
_cell.angle_beta   90.00
_cell.angle_gamma   90.00
#
_symmetry.space_group_name_H-M   'P 1'
#
loop_
_entity.id
_entity.type
_entity.pdbx_description
1 polymer ?
#
loop_
_entity_poly.entity_id
_entity_poly.type
_entity_poly.pdbx_seq_one_letter_code
_entity_poly.pdbx_strand_id
1 'polypeptide(L)'
;YGRCIEAIIEHLEAAIAYASEPMANALRALIAFYRSGEDADREAYDIAWVQDRESPVDTINGFVEVYLDARSIKGAWEALVFYVNREKTHQIQTIAANAQWFEDHMPWDPRYRRSGAQGVTANAIDIVIETGESGPITPVGINLPNDQAIRELHGSKSVSLSNVIEAYEKSIIPELRSEFSWTDDETARAVKWSAFAGELATNMHEVIGHGSGRVAERLNGNPQAALKEQFSSIEESRADLVALYFVADPKLVELGLVAEEDHADVVLAEYEAYTRNALVQLRRVREGTQIEEDHMRNRQMIVHWLMANTGAVELRRRDGKTYYVMADARAFREGVGRLLADVQRIKGEGDYGAAKALFETYGVTFDPAVRDEVVARVERLKLPSYTGFVMPRLDAVRDEAGAIVDVEISYPLDLASQMLEYSAATRHLRP
;
A
#
# COMPACT_ATOMS: atom_id res chain seq x y z
N TYR A 1 22.14 10.96 -22.84
CA TYR A 1 22.59 9.77 -22.07
C TYR A 1 23.01 8.61 -22.98
N GLY A 2 23.62 8.86 -24.16
CA GLY A 2 23.84 7.84 -25.20
C GLY A 2 24.54 6.57 -24.72
N ARG A 3 25.76 6.69 -24.17
CA ARG A 3 26.53 5.53 -23.63
C ARG A 3 25.75 4.74 -22.57
N CYS A 4 25.03 5.42 -21.67
CA CYS A 4 24.23 4.73 -20.66
C CYS A 4 23.04 3.99 -21.27
N ILE A 5 22.35 4.61 -22.24
CA ILE A 5 21.21 4.01 -22.92
C ILE A 5 21.65 2.83 -23.80
N GLU A 6 22.81 2.92 -24.46
CA GLU A 6 23.41 1.80 -25.20
C GLU A 6 23.67 0.61 -24.27
N ALA A 7 24.26 0.84 -23.09
CA ALA A 7 24.46 -0.22 -22.09
C ALA A 7 23.12 -0.80 -21.56
N ILE A 8 22.09 0.02 -21.40
CA ILE A 8 20.74 -0.46 -21.05
C ILE A 8 20.21 -1.38 -22.16
N ILE A 9 20.28 -0.95 -23.42
CA ILE A 9 19.84 -1.74 -24.58
C ILE A 9 20.57 -3.08 -24.63
N GLU A 10 21.89 -3.11 -24.42
CA GLU A 10 22.67 -4.36 -24.41
C GLU A 10 22.13 -5.37 -23.37
N HIS A 11 21.78 -4.90 -22.17
CA HIS A 11 21.19 -5.75 -21.14
C HIS A 11 19.74 -6.18 -21.46
N LEU A 12 18.92 -5.30 -22.03
CA LEU A 12 17.57 -5.64 -22.48
C LEU A 12 17.59 -6.68 -23.61
N GLU A 13 18.52 -6.54 -24.57
CA GLU A 13 18.71 -7.51 -25.65
C GLU A 13 19.14 -8.88 -25.13
N ALA A 14 20.06 -8.90 -24.15
CA ALA A 14 20.48 -10.14 -23.50
C ALA A 14 19.34 -10.83 -22.74
N ALA A 15 18.39 -10.07 -22.18
CA ALA A 15 17.26 -10.60 -21.43
C ALA A 15 16.20 -11.30 -22.31
N ILE A 16 16.08 -10.91 -23.60
CA ILE A 16 15.06 -11.45 -24.53
C ILE A 16 15.09 -12.98 -24.61
N ALA A 17 16.28 -13.59 -24.58
CA ALA A 17 16.42 -15.05 -24.70
C ALA A 17 15.82 -15.84 -23.52
N TYR A 18 15.60 -15.17 -22.39
CA TYR A 18 15.05 -15.74 -21.15
C TYR A 18 13.61 -15.29 -20.88
N ALA A 19 13.09 -14.37 -21.69
CA ALA A 19 11.75 -13.82 -21.53
C ALA A 19 10.67 -14.76 -22.10
N SER A 20 9.46 -14.69 -21.55
CA SER A 20 8.26 -15.20 -22.24
C SER A 20 8.07 -14.43 -23.55
N GLU A 21 7.29 -14.96 -24.50
CA GLU A 21 7.05 -14.22 -25.76
C GLU A 21 6.36 -12.86 -25.54
N PRO A 22 5.34 -12.71 -24.67
CA PRO A 22 4.78 -11.40 -24.33
C PRO A 22 5.82 -10.42 -23.77
N MET A 23 6.65 -10.87 -22.82
CA MET A 23 7.70 -10.02 -22.24
C MET A 23 8.77 -9.67 -23.28
N ALA A 24 9.18 -10.63 -24.10
CA ALA A 24 10.14 -10.39 -25.19
C ALA A 24 9.62 -9.32 -26.16
N ASN A 25 8.31 -9.30 -26.45
CA ASN A 25 7.70 -8.25 -27.27
C ASN A 25 7.75 -6.88 -26.59
N ALA A 26 7.44 -6.79 -25.29
CA ALA A 26 7.58 -5.54 -24.53
C ALA A 26 9.04 -5.05 -24.50
N LEU A 27 10.01 -5.94 -24.25
CA LEU A 27 11.44 -5.59 -24.25
C LEU A 27 11.91 -5.08 -25.62
N ARG A 28 11.49 -5.73 -26.73
CA ARG A 28 11.81 -5.27 -28.09
C ARG A 28 11.25 -3.87 -28.38
N ALA A 29 10.01 -3.61 -27.94
CA ALA A 29 9.40 -2.28 -28.08
C ALA A 29 10.12 -1.23 -27.23
N LEU A 30 10.52 -1.58 -26.00
CA LEU A 30 11.32 -0.70 -25.14
C LEU A 30 12.68 -0.35 -25.77
N ILE A 31 13.36 -1.34 -26.36
CA ILE A 31 14.62 -1.13 -27.09
C ILE A 31 14.40 -0.20 -28.29
N ALA A 32 13.29 -0.34 -29.02
CA ALA A 32 12.95 0.55 -30.13
C ALA A 32 12.80 2.00 -29.64
N PHE A 33 12.06 2.21 -28.55
CA PHE A 33 11.93 3.52 -27.92
C PHE A 33 13.27 4.11 -27.48
N TYR A 34 14.14 3.32 -26.83
CA TYR A 34 15.46 3.80 -26.44
C TYR A 34 16.36 4.20 -27.61
N ARG A 35 16.18 3.56 -28.79
CA ARG A 35 16.94 3.87 -30.00
C ARG A 35 16.41 5.10 -30.73
N SER A 36 15.09 5.27 -30.81
CA SER A 36 14.46 6.36 -31.57
C SER A 36 14.24 7.62 -30.74
N GLY A 37 13.81 7.46 -29.48
CA GLY A 37 13.31 8.54 -28.63
C GLY A 37 11.94 9.08 -29.05
N GLU A 38 11.21 8.40 -29.92
CA GLU A 38 9.93 8.86 -30.49
C GLU A 38 8.73 8.43 -29.62
N ASP A 39 7.72 9.32 -29.51
CA ASP A 39 6.52 9.07 -28.69
C ASP A 39 5.75 7.83 -29.15
N ALA A 40 5.69 7.56 -30.46
CA ALA A 40 5.00 6.40 -31.01
C ALA A 40 5.63 5.07 -30.55
N ASP A 41 6.96 5.02 -30.40
CA ASP A 41 7.65 3.82 -29.91
C ASP A 41 7.49 3.66 -28.39
N ARG A 42 7.41 4.77 -27.64
CA ARG A 42 7.02 4.75 -26.22
C ARG A 42 5.61 4.17 -26.05
N GLU A 43 4.64 4.67 -26.81
CA GLU A 43 3.26 4.18 -26.77
C GLU A 43 3.18 2.69 -27.13
N ALA A 44 3.95 2.25 -28.13
CA ALA A 44 4.03 0.83 -28.50
C ALA A 44 4.58 -0.04 -27.36
N TYR A 45 5.60 0.43 -26.64
CA TYR A 45 6.10 -0.22 -25.43
C TYR A 45 5.03 -0.28 -24.33
N ASP A 46 4.40 0.85 -23.99
CA ASP A 46 3.39 0.92 -22.93
C ASP A 46 2.22 -0.04 -23.21
N ILE A 47 1.77 -0.11 -24.46
CA ILE A 47 0.72 -1.05 -24.89
C ILE A 47 1.18 -2.49 -24.75
N ALA A 48 2.37 -2.84 -25.26
CA ALA A 48 2.90 -4.20 -25.18
C ALA A 48 3.09 -4.65 -23.72
N TRP A 49 3.57 -3.73 -22.87
CA TRP A 49 3.76 -3.97 -21.45
C TRP A 49 2.43 -4.22 -20.74
N VAL A 50 1.41 -3.39 -20.95
CA VAL A 50 0.06 -3.58 -20.35
C VAL A 50 -0.59 -4.90 -20.80
N GLN A 51 -0.36 -5.31 -22.04
CA GLN A 51 -0.93 -6.53 -22.61
C GLN A 51 -0.32 -7.80 -22.03
N ASP A 52 0.92 -7.75 -21.55
CA ASP A 52 1.54 -8.89 -20.87
C ASP A 52 0.95 -9.08 -19.47
N ARG A 53 0.10 -10.10 -19.32
CA ARG A 53 -0.55 -10.47 -18.05
C ARG A 53 -0.10 -11.82 -17.51
N GLU A 54 0.79 -12.50 -18.21
CA GLU A 54 1.14 -13.90 -17.93
C GLU A 54 2.58 -14.08 -17.45
N SER A 55 3.46 -13.12 -17.75
CA SER A 55 4.86 -13.22 -17.35
C SER A 55 5.04 -13.19 -15.83
N PRO A 56 5.82 -14.12 -15.27
CA PRO A 56 6.08 -14.16 -13.83
C PRO A 56 7.10 -13.10 -13.39
N VAL A 57 7.99 -12.67 -14.29
CA VAL A 57 9.01 -11.64 -14.08
C VAL A 57 8.69 -10.48 -15.01
N ASP A 58 8.77 -9.27 -14.50
CA ASP A 58 8.41 -8.05 -15.21
C ASP A 58 9.40 -6.93 -14.82
N THR A 59 9.42 -5.85 -15.59
CA THR A 59 10.30 -4.71 -15.39
C THR A 59 9.62 -3.41 -15.79
N ILE A 60 9.94 -2.36 -15.04
CA ILE A 60 9.77 -0.98 -15.47
C ILE A 60 11.18 -0.45 -15.67
N ASN A 61 11.46 0.14 -16.83
CA ASN A 61 12.78 0.70 -17.14
C ASN A 61 12.58 1.82 -18.16
N GLY A 62 12.65 3.08 -17.72
CA GLY A 62 12.16 4.19 -18.54
C GLY A 62 12.23 5.54 -17.85
N PHE A 63 11.81 6.58 -18.58
CA PHE A 63 11.55 7.90 -18.02
C PHE A 63 10.05 7.96 -17.69
N VAL A 64 9.69 7.82 -16.41
CA VAL A 64 8.32 7.46 -16.02
C VAL A 64 7.62 8.60 -15.28
N GLU A 65 8.10 8.91 -14.08
CA GLU A 65 7.40 9.82 -13.17
C GLU A 65 7.91 11.26 -13.29
N VAL A 66 6.98 12.21 -13.31
CA VAL A 66 7.28 13.62 -13.59
C VAL A 66 7.41 14.47 -12.32
N TYR A 67 7.46 13.84 -11.14
CA TYR A 67 7.42 14.53 -9.83
C TYR A 67 8.61 15.47 -9.61
N LEU A 68 9.79 15.12 -10.14
CA LEU A 68 11.01 15.92 -9.99
C LEU A 68 11.08 17.12 -10.95
N ASP A 69 10.25 17.15 -11.99
CA ASP A 69 10.17 18.30 -12.88
C ASP A 69 9.24 19.36 -12.28
N ALA A 70 9.75 20.58 -12.08
CA ALA A 70 8.98 21.71 -11.57
C ALA A 70 7.76 22.07 -12.45
N ARG A 71 7.74 21.61 -13.71
CA ARG A 71 6.59 21.76 -14.62
C ARG A 71 5.79 20.48 -14.80
N SER A 72 6.24 19.37 -14.23
CA SER A 72 5.63 18.04 -14.34
C SER A 72 5.46 17.58 -15.79
N ILE A 73 6.49 17.79 -16.64
CA ILE A 73 6.50 17.40 -18.06
C ILE A 73 7.54 16.30 -18.30
N LYS A 74 8.72 16.37 -17.68
CA LYS A 74 9.83 15.44 -17.92
C LYS A 74 9.84 14.33 -16.89
N GLY A 75 9.78 13.07 -17.35
CA GLY A 75 9.94 11.91 -16.50
C GLY A 75 11.38 11.76 -16.01
N ALA A 76 11.58 11.48 -14.72
CA ALA A 76 12.86 11.00 -14.24
C ALA A 76 13.06 9.53 -14.63
N TRP A 77 14.32 9.10 -14.78
CA TRP A 77 14.61 7.73 -15.13
C TRP A 77 14.53 6.84 -13.89
N GLU A 78 13.80 5.73 -14.01
CA GLU A 78 13.72 4.69 -13.00
C GLU A 78 13.83 3.32 -13.67
N ALA A 79 14.34 2.37 -12.89
CA ALA A 79 14.29 0.97 -13.27
C ALA A 79 14.06 0.07 -12.07
N LEU A 80 13.21 -0.93 -12.27
CA LEU A 80 13.01 -2.02 -11.34
C LEU A 80 12.76 -3.33 -12.08
N VAL A 81 13.26 -4.42 -11.48
CA VAL A 81 12.93 -5.79 -11.88
C VAL A 81 12.20 -6.43 -10.73
N PHE A 82 11.08 -7.07 -11.02
CA PHE A 82 10.22 -7.67 -10.01
C PHE A 82 9.59 -8.94 -10.54
N TYR A 83 9.04 -9.74 -9.63
CA TYR A 83 8.26 -10.91 -9.99
C TYR A 83 6.93 -10.93 -9.24
N VAL A 84 5.93 -11.56 -9.85
CA VAL A 84 4.61 -11.71 -9.22
C VAL A 84 4.77 -12.62 -8.00
N ASN A 85 4.47 -12.09 -6.82
CA ASN A 85 4.35 -12.88 -5.60
C ASN A 85 3.05 -13.69 -5.70
N ARG A 86 3.17 -14.96 -6.10
CA ARG A 86 2.01 -15.83 -6.36
C ARG A 86 1.21 -16.11 -5.11
N GLU A 87 1.86 -16.20 -3.95
CA GLU A 87 1.18 -16.46 -2.67
C GLU A 87 0.31 -15.27 -2.26
N LYS A 88 0.90 -14.07 -2.20
CA LYS A 88 0.18 -12.84 -1.84
C LYS A 88 -0.86 -12.47 -2.90
N THR A 89 -0.55 -12.69 -4.18
CA THR A 89 -1.53 -12.51 -5.27
C THR A 89 -2.70 -13.49 -5.15
N HIS A 90 -2.44 -14.75 -4.75
CA HIS A 90 -3.49 -15.73 -4.50
C HIS A 90 -4.42 -15.30 -3.35
N GLN A 91 -3.89 -14.67 -2.29
CA GLN A 91 -4.72 -14.11 -1.22
C GLN A 91 -5.67 -13.01 -1.75
N ILE A 92 -5.14 -12.05 -2.50
CA ILE A 92 -5.93 -10.98 -3.15
C ILE A 92 -7.00 -11.57 -4.05
N GLN A 93 -6.64 -12.53 -4.90
CA GLN A 93 -7.57 -13.22 -5.81
C GLN A 93 -8.64 -14.01 -5.06
N THR A 94 -8.29 -14.66 -3.95
CA THR A 94 -9.23 -15.40 -3.10
C THR A 94 -10.26 -14.45 -2.49
N ILE A 95 -9.84 -13.29 -1.99
CA ILE A 95 -10.75 -12.24 -1.50
C ILE A 95 -11.65 -11.75 -2.65
N ALA A 96 -11.07 -11.45 -3.81
CA ALA A 96 -11.80 -10.94 -4.97
C ALA A 96 -12.85 -11.93 -5.50
N ALA A 97 -12.51 -13.22 -5.56
CA ALA A 97 -13.43 -14.29 -5.97
C ALA A 97 -14.61 -14.46 -5.01
N ASN A 98 -14.46 -14.05 -3.75
CA ASN A 98 -15.48 -14.09 -2.71
C ASN A 98 -16.13 -12.71 -2.46
N ALA A 99 -15.88 -11.70 -3.30
CA ALA A 99 -16.39 -10.34 -3.11
C ALA A 99 -17.91 -10.28 -2.90
N GLN A 100 -18.68 -11.10 -3.63
CA GLN A 100 -20.13 -11.18 -3.44
C GLN A 100 -20.52 -11.70 -2.04
N TRP A 101 -19.80 -12.68 -1.51
CA TRP A 101 -20.06 -13.18 -0.15
C TRP A 101 -19.86 -12.05 0.86
N PHE A 102 -18.77 -11.28 0.74
CA PHE A 102 -18.53 -10.14 1.63
C PHE A 102 -19.63 -9.08 1.49
N GLU A 103 -20.02 -8.72 0.27
CA GLU A 103 -21.12 -7.78 0.00
C GLU A 103 -22.45 -8.22 0.65
N ASP A 104 -22.78 -9.51 0.57
CA ASP A 104 -24.01 -10.09 1.12
C ASP A 104 -24.02 -10.11 2.66
N HIS A 105 -22.85 -10.08 3.30
CA HIS A 105 -22.67 -10.12 4.75
C HIS A 105 -22.31 -8.77 5.37
N MET A 106 -22.38 -7.69 4.59
CA MET A 106 -22.16 -6.32 5.08
C MET A 106 -23.17 -5.93 6.17
N PRO A 107 -22.75 -5.21 7.23
CA PRO A 107 -23.60 -4.84 8.35
C PRO A 107 -24.52 -3.64 8.06
N TRP A 108 -24.61 -3.20 6.80
CA TRP A 108 -25.49 -2.11 6.38
C TRP A 108 -26.81 -2.61 5.79
N ASP A 109 -27.75 -1.67 5.60
CA ASP A 109 -29.06 -1.94 5.00
C ASP A 109 -28.91 -2.63 3.63
N PRO A 110 -29.59 -3.78 3.39
CA PRO A 110 -29.52 -4.51 2.13
C PRO A 110 -29.78 -3.68 0.88
N ARG A 111 -30.51 -2.56 0.98
CA ARG A 111 -30.73 -1.63 -0.14
C ARG A 111 -29.45 -0.99 -0.66
N TYR A 112 -28.36 -1.00 0.10
CA TYR A 112 -27.05 -0.52 -0.33
C TYR A 112 -26.15 -1.64 -0.88
N ARG A 113 -26.60 -2.89 -0.90
CA ARG A 113 -25.80 -3.99 -1.44
C ARG A 113 -25.82 -4.04 -2.97
N ARG A 114 -24.72 -4.47 -3.56
CA ARG A 114 -24.57 -4.75 -4.99
C ARG A 114 -24.90 -6.21 -5.30
N SER A 115 -25.55 -6.42 -6.44
CA SER A 115 -25.65 -7.73 -7.09
C SER A 115 -24.51 -7.88 -8.10
N GLY A 116 -23.79 -9.00 -8.06
CA GLY A 116 -22.65 -9.24 -8.95
C GLY A 116 -21.41 -8.41 -8.59
N ALA A 117 -21.16 -8.19 -7.30
CA ALA A 117 -19.95 -7.55 -6.82
C ALA A 117 -18.71 -8.31 -7.30
N GLN A 118 -17.79 -7.58 -7.91
CA GLN A 118 -16.50 -8.08 -8.40
C GLN A 118 -15.41 -7.38 -7.60
N GLY A 119 -14.48 -8.16 -7.05
CA GLY A 119 -13.30 -7.59 -6.41
C GLY A 119 -12.38 -6.95 -7.45
N VAL A 120 -11.75 -5.83 -7.07
CA VAL A 120 -10.66 -5.27 -7.87
C VAL A 120 -9.45 -6.18 -7.71
N THR A 121 -8.77 -6.53 -8.81
CA THR A 121 -7.56 -7.36 -8.75
C THR A 121 -6.34 -6.47 -8.97
N ALA A 122 -5.38 -6.57 -8.06
CA ALA A 122 -4.03 -6.03 -8.19
C ALA A 122 -3.03 -7.17 -7.99
N ASN A 123 -1.85 -7.06 -8.56
CA ASN A 123 -0.79 -8.05 -8.33
C ASN A 123 0.06 -7.61 -7.15
N ALA A 124 0.31 -8.53 -6.23
CA ALA A 124 1.39 -8.40 -5.28
C ALA A 124 2.69 -8.79 -5.98
N ILE A 125 3.71 -7.95 -5.86
CA ILE A 125 5.02 -8.17 -6.49
C ILE A 125 6.13 -8.11 -5.46
N ASP A 126 7.20 -8.87 -5.71
CA ASP A 126 8.44 -8.76 -4.95
C ASP A 126 9.52 -8.15 -5.84
N ILE A 127 10.12 -7.09 -5.33
CA ILE A 127 11.25 -6.40 -5.96
C ILE A 127 12.50 -7.27 -5.87
N VAL A 128 13.19 -7.41 -7.00
CA VAL A 128 14.52 -8.02 -7.08
C VAL A 128 15.59 -6.94 -6.96
N ILE A 129 15.48 -5.88 -7.75
CA ILE A 129 16.42 -4.75 -7.76
C ILE A 129 15.73 -3.47 -8.24
N GLU A 130 16.14 -2.33 -7.70
CA GLU A 130 15.68 -0.99 -8.04
C GLU A 130 16.86 -0.02 -8.20
N THR A 131 16.69 0.99 -9.07
CA THR A 131 17.64 2.09 -9.26
C THR A 131 16.98 3.27 -9.96
N GLY A 132 17.62 4.44 -9.95
CA GLY A 132 17.04 5.67 -10.49
C GLY A 132 16.07 6.29 -9.48
N GLU A 133 14.89 6.73 -9.93
CA GLU A 133 13.89 7.31 -9.00
C GLU A 133 13.25 6.26 -8.08
N SER A 134 13.26 4.98 -8.45
CA SER A 134 12.69 3.88 -7.65
C SER A 134 13.62 3.32 -6.57
N GLY A 135 14.88 3.81 -6.45
CA GLY A 135 15.83 3.32 -5.46
C GLY A 135 17.00 4.28 -5.20
N PRO A 136 17.53 4.39 -3.96
CA PRO A 136 17.29 3.50 -2.82
C PRO A 136 16.03 3.84 -2.02
N ILE A 137 15.34 4.94 -2.33
CA ILE A 137 14.04 5.25 -1.74
C ILE A 137 12.98 4.73 -2.72
N THR A 138 12.26 3.70 -2.30
CA THR A 138 11.33 2.94 -3.15
C THR A 138 9.87 3.33 -2.88
N PRO A 139 9.00 3.34 -3.91
CA PRO A 139 7.55 3.39 -3.70
C PRO A 139 7.04 2.13 -2.99
N VAL A 140 5.79 2.13 -2.55
CA VAL A 140 5.13 0.93 -1.99
C VAL A 140 4.07 0.35 -2.93
N GLY A 141 3.69 1.10 -3.96
CA GLY A 141 2.77 0.69 -5.01
C GLY A 141 2.99 1.50 -6.28
N ILE A 142 2.67 0.92 -7.43
CA ILE A 142 2.87 1.51 -8.75
C ILE A 142 1.62 1.29 -9.60
N ASN A 143 1.19 2.29 -10.37
CA ASN A 143 0.05 2.17 -11.27
C ASN A 143 0.33 2.82 -12.64
N LEU A 144 0.73 1.99 -13.60
CA LEU A 144 1.26 2.41 -14.90
C LEU A 144 0.49 1.78 -16.07
N PRO A 145 0.63 2.34 -17.30
CA PRO A 145 1.36 3.56 -17.65
C PRO A 145 0.64 4.84 -17.18
N ASN A 146 1.34 5.97 -17.27
CA ASN A 146 0.79 7.29 -16.94
C ASN A 146 -0.13 7.85 -18.04
N ASP A 147 -0.02 7.34 -19.27
CA ASP A 147 -0.79 7.81 -20.42
C ASP A 147 -2.27 7.42 -20.32
N GLN A 148 -3.14 8.42 -20.11
CA GLN A 148 -4.56 8.22 -19.88
C GLN A 148 -5.28 7.55 -21.06
N ALA A 149 -4.89 7.86 -22.31
CA ALA A 149 -5.53 7.27 -23.48
C ALA A 149 -5.20 5.77 -23.57
N ILE A 150 -3.95 5.39 -23.26
CA ILE A 150 -3.55 3.98 -23.20
C ILE A 150 -4.31 3.28 -22.06
N ARG A 151 -4.42 3.90 -20.88
CA ARG A 151 -5.16 3.33 -19.75
C ARG A 151 -6.62 3.04 -20.10
N GLU A 152 -7.27 3.95 -20.81
CA GLU A 152 -8.67 3.81 -21.21
C GLU A 152 -8.88 2.72 -22.27
N LEU A 153 -7.96 2.60 -23.23
CA LEU A 153 -8.10 1.70 -24.38
C LEU A 153 -7.52 0.29 -24.13
N HIS A 154 -6.44 0.20 -23.37
CA HIS A 154 -5.65 -1.02 -23.20
C HIS A 154 -5.56 -1.49 -21.75
N GLY A 155 -5.84 -0.60 -20.78
CA GLY A 155 -5.79 -0.88 -19.35
C GLY A 155 -4.52 -0.39 -18.67
N SER A 156 -4.35 -0.79 -17.42
CA SER A 156 -3.19 -0.45 -16.58
C SER A 156 -2.77 -1.66 -15.76
N LYS A 157 -1.54 -1.62 -15.23
CA LYS A 157 -1.08 -2.54 -14.21
C LYS A 157 -0.93 -1.78 -12.90
N SER A 158 -1.69 -2.21 -11.89
CA SER A 158 -1.55 -1.75 -10.51
C SER A 158 -0.89 -2.85 -9.70
N VAL A 159 0.24 -2.52 -9.06
CA VAL A 159 1.05 -3.46 -8.30
C VAL A 159 1.38 -2.93 -6.91
N SER A 160 1.43 -3.82 -5.92
CA SER A 160 1.86 -3.55 -4.55
C SER A 160 3.20 -4.23 -4.29
N LEU A 161 4.18 -3.48 -3.78
CA LEU A 161 5.56 -3.96 -3.58
C LEU A 161 5.66 -4.66 -2.21
N SER A 162 5.26 -5.92 -2.20
CA SER A 162 5.04 -6.71 -1.00
C SER A 162 6.27 -6.86 -0.11
N ASN A 163 7.42 -7.24 -0.67
CA ASN A 163 8.65 -7.36 0.12
C ASN A 163 9.19 -6.01 0.63
N VAL A 164 8.96 -4.92 -0.09
CA VAL A 164 9.30 -3.56 0.35
C VAL A 164 8.45 -3.15 1.55
N ILE A 165 7.12 -3.32 1.45
CA ILE A 165 6.19 -3.04 2.55
C ILE A 165 6.54 -3.87 3.79
N GLU A 166 6.80 -5.16 3.59
CA GLU A 166 7.18 -6.07 4.67
C GLU A 166 8.51 -5.65 5.32
N ALA A 167 9.50 -5.25 4.53
CA ALA A 167 10.79 -4.79 5.05
C ALA A 167 10.67 -3.44 5.78
N TYR A 168 9.83 -2.51 5.31
CA TYR A 168 9.47 -1.30 6.05
C TYR A 168 8.93 -1.64 7.43
N GLU A 169 7.91 -2.51 7.51
CA GLU A 169 7.30 -2.93 8.77
C GLU A 169 8.30 -3.60 9.71
N LYS A 170 9.14 -4.50 9.17
CA LYS A 170 10.18 -5.20 9.95
C LYS A 170 11.32 -4.28 10.41
N SER A 171 11.57 -3.19 9.68
CA SER A 171 12.59 -2.19 10.05
C SER A 171 12.16 -1.23 11.16
N ILE A 172 10.86 -1.20 11.50
CA ILE A 172 10.36 -0.38 12.61
C ILE A 172 11.05 -0.86 13.89
N ILE A 173 11.84 0.04 14.48
CA ILE A 173 12.60 -0.29 15.69
C ILE A 173 11.64 -0.77 16.79
N PRO A 174 11.97 -1.86 17.52
CA PRO A 174 11.09 -2.40 18.56
C PRO A 174 10.66 -1.36 19.59
N GLU A 175 11.53 -0.39 19.89
CA GLU A 175 11.28 0.69 20.83
C GLU A 175 10.08 1.54 20.43
N LEU A 176 9.85 1.78 19.13
CA LEU A 176 8.68 2.52 18.67
C LEU A 176 7.39 1.74 18.93
N ARG A 177 7.42 0.42 18.72
CA ARG A 177 6.27 -0.46 18.98
C ARG A 177 5.97 -0.46 20.49
N SER A 178 6.97 -0.67 21.33
CA SER A 178 6.80 -0.68 22.79
C SER A 178 6.44 0.69 23.38
N GLU A 179 6.94 1.79 22.80
CA GLU A 179 6.74 3.14 23.34
C GLU A 179 5.26 3.52 23.37
N PHE A 180 4.46 3.03 22.43
CA PHE A 180 3.04 3.36 22.28
C PHE A 180 2.09 2.21 22.58
N SER A 181 2.61 1.03 22.92
CA SER A 181 1.79 -0.11 23.33
C SER A 181 1.52 -0.09 24.84
N TRP A 182 0.33 -0.57 25.22
CA TRP A 182 -0.11 -0.57 26.62
C TRP A 182 0.55 -1.71 27.41
N THR A 183 0.70 -2.89 26.80
CA THR A 183 1.29 -4.08 27.44
C THR A 183 2.45 -4.67 26.63
N ASP A 184 3.27 -5.47 27.31
CA ASP A 184 4.32 -6.26 26.66
C ASP A 184 3.71 -7.33 25.75
N ASP A 185 2.54 -7.87 26.09
CA ASP A 185 1.80 -8.82 25.25
C ASP A 185 1.35 -8.20 23.93
N GLU A 186 0.81 -6.97 23.95
CA GLU A 186 0.49 -6.20 22.74
C GLU A 186 1.76 -5.98 21.90
N THR A 187 2.87 -5.63 22.54
CA THR A 187 4.15 -5.42 21.86
C THR A 187 4.62 -6.71 21.17
N ALA A 188 4.61 -7.84 21.88
CA ALA A 188 5.01 -9.14 21.34
C ALA A 188 4.09 -9.59 20.19
N ARG A 189 2.78 -9.38 20.33
CA ARG A 189 1.80 -9.67 19.28
C ARG A 189 2.04 -8.82 18.04
N ALA A 190 2.29 -7.52 18.22
CA ALA A 190 2.59 -6.60 17.13
C ALA A 190 3.89 -6.97 16.39
N VAL A 191 4.93 -7.42 17.10
CA VAL A 191 6.18 -7.93 16.48
C VAL A 191 5.91 -9.16 15.62
N LYS A 192 5.05 -10.06 16.09
CA LYS A 192 4.74 -11.30 15.37
C LYS A 192 3.81 -11.09 14.18
N TRP A 193 2.77 -10.26 14.34
CA TRP A 193 1.61 -10.29 13.46
C TRP A 193 1.28 -9.00 12.72
N SER A 194 1.76 -7.82 13.14
CA SER A 194 1.30 -6.55 12.53
C SER A 194 1.58 -6.46 11.02
N ALA A 195 2.70 -6.99 10.53
CA ALA A 195 3.01 -6.96 9.09
C ALA A 195 1.96 -7.78 8.29
N PHE A 196 1.67 -8.99 8.74
CA PHE A 196 0.68 -9.85 8.10
C PHE A 196 -0.74 -9.32 8.25
N ALA A 197 -1.12 -8.89 9.47
CA ALA A 197 -2.45 -8.39 9.77
C ALA A 197 -2.76 -7.10 8.98
N GLY A 198 -1.79 -6.18 8.92
CA GLY A 198 -1.90 -4.95 8.14
C GLY A 198 -1.98 -5.22 6.64
N GLU A 199 -1.15 -6.13 6.10
CA GLU A 199 -1.23 -6.52 4.68
C GLU A 199 -2.59 -7.15 4.34
N LEU A 200 -3.10 -8.03 5.18
CA LEU A 200 -4.43 -8.62 5.03
C LEU A 200 -5.54 -7.55 5.06
N ALA A 201 -5.47 -6.61 6.02
CA ALA A 201 -6.42 -5.51 6.11
C ALA A 201 -6.36 -4.59 4.88
N THR A 202 -5.16 -4.24 4.39
CA THR A 202 -4.97 -3.47 3.15
C THR A 202 -5.55 -4.20 1.95
N ASN A 203 -5.28 -5.51 1.79
CA ASN A 203 -5.88 -6.29 0.70
C ASN A 203 -7.41 -6.24 0.75
N MET A 204 -8.01 -6.31 1.94
CA MET A 204 -9.45 -6.21 2.10
C MET A 204 -9.97 -4.80 1.81
N HIS A 205 -9.28 -3.76 2.26
CA HIS A 205 -9.59 -2.35 1.99
C HIS A 205 -9.67 -2.11 0.47
N GLU A 206 -8.66 -2.52 -0.27
CA GLU A 206 -8.58 -2.30 -1.72
C GLU A 206 -9.60 -3.14 -2.50
N VAL A 207 -9.68 -4.44 -2.19
CA VAL A 207 -10.43 -5.40 -3.02
C VAL A 207 -11.94 -5.34 -2.76
N ILE A 208 -12.34 -5.28 -1.48
CA ILE A 208 -13.75 -5.33 -1.05
C ILE A 208 -14.19 -4.08 -0.29
N GLY A 209 -13.28 -3.23 0.17
CA GLY A 209 -13.59 -1.91 0.72
C GLY A 209 -14.09 -1.02 -0.40
N HIS A 210 -13.21 -0.45 -1.25
CA HIS A 210 -13.62 0.46 -2.33
C HIS A 210 -14.62 -0.15 -3.33
N GLY A 211 -14.52 -1.45 -3.62
CA GLY A 211 -15.38 -2.16 -4.57
C GLY A 211 -16.83 -2.40 -4.12
N SER A 212 -17.14 -2.25 -2.83
CA SER A 212 -18.46 -2.59 -2.26
C SER A 212 -19.46 -1.44 -2.19
N GLY A 213 -20.73 -1.79 -2.00
CA GLY A 213 -21.80 -0.84 -1.68
C GLY A 213 -22.25 0.03 -2.86
N ARG A 214 -23.55 0.32 -2.94
CA ARG A 214 -24.13 1.20 -3.98
C ARG A 214 -24.68 2.49 -3.37
N VAL A 215 -24.78 3.50 -4.23
CA VAL A 215 -25.34 4.80 -3.90
C VAL A 215 -26.79 4.91 -4.39
N ALA A 216 -27.56 5.82 -3.81
CA ALA A 216 -28.93 6.07 -4.24
C ALA A 216 -28.98 6.61 -5.67
N GLU A 217 -30.00 6.21 -6.44
CA GLU A 217 -30.15 6.57 -7.85
C GLU A 217 -30.07 8.07 -8.12
N ARG A 218 -30.61 8.90 -7.23
CA ARG A 218 -30.57 10.37 -7.34
C ARG A 218 -29.16 10.96 -7.43
N LEU A 219 -28.13 10.22 -6.99
CA LEU A 219 -26.73 10.64 -7.05
C LEU A 219 -26.08 10.32 -8.40
N ASN A 220 -26.76 9.58 -9.29
CA ASN A 220 -26.26 9.19 -10.61
C ASN A 220 -24.85 8.58 -10.57
N GLY A 221 -24.55 7.79 -9.53
CA GLY A 221 -23.23 7.18 -9.34
C GLY A 221 -22.12 8.14 -8.87
N ASN A 222 -22.42 9.42 -8.64
CA ASN A 222 -21.44 10.43 -8.23
C ASN A 222 -21.72 10.99 -6.82
N PRO A 223 -21.40 10.23 -5.76
CA PRO A 223 -21.51 10.72 -4.38
C PRO A 223 -20.55 11.88 -4.07
N GLN A 224 -19.43 12.00 -4.79
CA GLN A 224 -18.45 13.07 -4.59
C GLN A 224 -19.07 14.46 -4.82
N ALA A 225 -19.91 14.62 -5.83
CA ALA A 225 -20.62 15.89 -6.07
C ALA A 225 -21.50 16.32 -4.89
N ALA A 226 -22.04 15.37 -4.12
CA ALA A 226 -22.86 15.64 -2.95
C ALA A 226 -22.02 15.85 -1.68
N LEU A 227 -21.00 15.01 -1.46
CA LEU A 227 -20.17 15.02 -0.25
C LEU A 227 -19.02 16.03 -0.27
N LYS A 228 -18.68 16.57 -1.45
CA LYS A 228 -17.68 17.64 -1.62
C LYS A 228 -16.36 17.29 -0.94
N GLU A 229 -15.84 18.17 -0.10
CA GLU A 229 -14.56 18.01 0.60
C GLU A 229 -14.55 16.92 1.68
N GLN A 230 -15.71 16.32 1.98
CA GLN A 230 -15.78 15.16 2.88
C GLN A 230 -15.69 13.83 2.12
N PHE A 231 -15.75 13.84 0.78
CA PHE A 231 -15.87 12.63 -0.01
C PHE A 231 -14.72 11.64 0.23
N SER A 232 -13.47 12.10 0.07
CA SER A 232 -12.29 11.24 0.19
C SER A 232 -12.19 10.63 1.58
N SER A 233 -12.25 11.46 2.64
CA SER A 233 -12.27 10.96 4.02
C SER A 233 -13.41 9.96 4.30
N ILE A 234 -14.63 10.16 3.76
CA ILE A 234 -15.75 9.20 3.87
C ILE A 234 -15.45 7.90 3.14
N GLU A 235 -14.90 7.98 1.92
CA GLU A 235 -14.59 6.81 1.11
C GLU A 235 -13.55 5.91 1.79
N GLU A 236 -12.48 6.53 2.27
CA GLU A 236 -11.41 5.89 3.04
C GLU A 236 -11.93 5.27 4.33
N SER A 237 -12.73 6.03 5.10
CA SER A 237 -13.33 5.52 6.34
C SER A 237 -14.15 4.26 6.07
N ARG A 238 -14.91 4.24 4.98
CA ARG A 238 -15.75 3.10 4.63
C ARG A 238 -14.90 1.88 4.28
N ALA A 239 -13.85 2.05 3.48
CA ALA A 239 -12.98 0.95 3.08
C ALA A 239 -12.19 0.38 4.28
N ASP A 240 -11.64 1.23 5.15
CA ASP A 240 -10.99 0.79 6.41
C ASP A 240 -11.97 0.06 7.32
N LEU A 241 -13.20 0.56 7.48
CA LEU A 241 -14.22 -0.09 8.30
C LEU A 241 -14.66 -1.46 7.73
N VAL A 242 -14.70 -1.64 6.40
CA VAL A 242 -14.94 -2.96 5.79
C VAL A 242 -13.82 -3.94 6.18
N ALA A 243 -12.56 -3.54 6.04
CA ALA A 243 -11.42 -4.36 6.41
C ALA A 243 -11.45 -4.72 7.90
N LEU A 244 -11.60 -3.73 8.78
CA LEU A 244 -11.70 -3.92 10.23
C LEU A 244 -12.89 -4.80 10.64
N TYR A 245 -14.01 -4.75 9.92
CA TYR A 245 -15.18 -5.58 10.24
C TYR A 245 -14.95 -7.07 9.92
N PHE A 246 -14.35 -7.34 8.75
CA PHE A 246 -14.19 -8.69 8.24
C PHE A 246 -12.86 -9.34 8.61
N VAL A 247 -11.83 -8.60 9.04
CA VAL A 247 -10.58 -9.20 9.55
C VAL A 247 -10.86 -10.17 10.71
N ALA A 248 -11.92 -9.92 11.47
CA ALA A 248 -12.39 -10.76 12.56
C ALA A 248 -13.42 -11.83 12.15
N ASP A 249 -13.70 -12.00 10.87
CA ASP A 249 -14.68 -12.97 10.39
C ASP A 249 -14.05 -14.36 10.15
N PRO A 250 -14.66 -15.46 10.66
CA PRO A 250 -14.15 -16.81 10.45
C PRO A 250 -14.11 -17.22 8.98
N LYS A 251 -14.77 -16.48 8.07
CA LYS A 251 -14.63 -16.70 6.62
C LYS A 251 -13.17 -16.63 6.15
N LEU A 252 -12.32 -15.83 6.79
CA LEU A 252 -10.91 -15.76 6.43
C LEU A 252 -10.17 -17.08 6.70
N VAL A 253 -10.54 -17.78 7.78
CA VAL A 253 -10.05 -19.14 8.07
C VAL A 253 -10.61 -20.14 7.07
N GLU A 254 -11.92 -20.07 6.77
CA GLU A 254 -12.57 -20.95 5.78
C GLU A 254 -11.92 -20.84 4.38
N LEU A 255 -11.50 -19.63 4.01
CA LEU A 255 -10.82 -19.34 2.76
C LEU A 255 -9.32 -19.66 2.77
N GLY A 256 -8.77 -20.11 3.92
CA GLY A 256 -7.34 -20.40 4.07
C GLY A 256 -6.45 -19.15 4.00
N LEU A 257 -7.01 -17.97 4.26
CA LEU A 257 -6.27 -16.70 4.30
C LEU A 257 -5.53 -16.50 5.61
N VAL A 258 -5.97 -17.17 6.69
CA VAL A 258 -5.31 -17.17 8.00
C VAL A 258 -5.52 -18.53 8.67
N ALA A 259 -4.52 -19.02 9.39
CA ALA A 259 -4.65 -20.25 10.19
C ALA A 259 -5.66 -20.05 11.34
N GLU A 260 -6.42 -21.10 11.68
CA GLU A 260 -7.45 -21.04 12.72
C GLU A 260 -6.84 -20.69 14.08
N GLU A 261 -5.69 -21.29 14.40
CA GLU A 261 -4.94 -21.09 15.64
C GLU A 261 -4.37 -19.67 15.79
N ASP A 262 -4.15 -18.98 14.67
CA ASP A 262 -3.52 -17.66 14.63
C ASP A 262 -4.53 -16.51 14.47
N HIS A 263 -5.77 -16.80 14.03
CA HIS A 263 -6.75 -15.79 13.66
C HIS A 263 -7.05 -14.79 14.78
N ALA A 264 -7.21 -15.27 16.01
CA ALA A 264 -7.47 -14.40 17.15
C ALA A 264 -6.33 -13.40 17.41
N ASP A 265 -5.08 -13.84 17.28
CA ASP A 265 -3.92 -12.96 17.46
C ASP A 265 -3.76 -11.96 16.32
N VAL A 266 -4.05 -12.36 15.08
CA VAL A 266 -4.03 -11.49 13.90
C VAL A 266 -5.09 -10.38 14.05
N VAL A 267 -6.29 -10.71 14.50
CA VAL A 267 -7.36 -9.74 14.76
C VAL A 267 -6.94 -8.74 15.83
N LEU A 268 -6.40 -9.23 16.95
CA LEU A 268 -5.93 -8.37 18.02
C LEU A 268 -4.81 -7.45 17.54
N ALA A 269 -3.84 -7.99 16.78
CA ALA A 269 -2.72 -7.21 16.27
C ALA A 269 -3.19 -6.07 15.34
N GLU A 270 -4.19 -6.32 14.49
CA GLU A 270 -4.76 -5.28 13.62
C GLU A 270 -5.51 -4.22 14.43
N TYR A 271 -6.39 -4.63 15.35
CA TYR A 271 -7.16 -3.67 16.15
C TYR A 271 -6.28 -2.83 17.09
N GLU A 272 -5.28 -3.45 17.72
CA GLU A 272 -4.27 -2.77 18.54
C GLU A 272 -3.46 -1.78 17.68
N ALA A 273 -2.99 -2.20 16.49
CA ALA A 273 -2.25 -1.35 15.58
C ALA A 273 -3.08 -0.16 15.08
N TYR A 274 -4.32 -0.38 14.65
CA TYR A 274 -5.23 0.67 14.17
C TYR A 274 -5.55 1.68 15.28
N THR A 275 -5.83 1.18 16.49
CA THR A 275 -6.09 2.01 17.68
C THR A 275 -4.89 2.91 18.00
N ARG A 276 -3.70 2.32 18.05
CA ARG A 276 -2.44 3.03 18.33
C ARG A 276 -2.11 4.04 17.23
N ASN A 277 -2.40 3.72 15.97
CA ASN A 277 -2.09 4.58 14.83
C ASN A 277 -2.75 5.95 14.96
N ALA A 278 -4.01 6.03 15.40
CA ALA A 278 -4.71 7.30 15.58
C ALA A 278 -4.02 8.28 16.55
N LEU A 279 -3.25 7.76 17.52
CA LEU A 279 -2.40 8.57 18.40
C LEU A 279 -1.03 8.85 17.75
N VAL A 280 -0.38 7.81 17.25
CA VAL A 280 1.00 7.87 16.74
C VAL A 280 1.11 8.69 15.44
N GLN A 281 0.03 8.83 14.67
CA GLN A 281 -0.01 9.66 13.47
C GLN A 281 0.17 11.15 13.76
N LEU A 282 -0.16 11.63 14.97
CA LEU A 282 -0.03 13.04 15.36
C LEU A 282 1.42 13.54 15.26
N ARG A 283 2.40 12.64 15.28
CA ARG A 283 3.82 12.96 15.01
C ARG A 283 4.05 13.64 13.67
N ARG A 284 3.14 13.45 12.70
CA ARG A 284 3.20 14.03 11.34
C ARG A 284 2.68 15.47 11.30
N VAL A 285 1.94 15.91 12.31
CA VAL A 285 1.34 17.25 12.39
C VAL A 285 2.11 18.08 13.40
N ARG A 286 3.20 18.73 12.99
CA ARG A 286 4.11 19.47 13.89
C ARG A 286 3.59 20.84 14.33
N GLU A 287 2.63 21.40 13.61
CA GLU A 287 2.02 22.70 13.90
C GLU A 287 0.49 22.62 13.76
N GLY A 288 -0.23 23.56 14.38
CA GLY A 288 -1.68 23.59 14.34
C GLY A 288 -2.38 22.57 15.25
N THR A 289 -3.69 22.44 15.06
CA THR A 289 -4.61 21.67 15.91
C THR A 289 -5.58 20.80 15.12
N GLN A 290 -5.34 20.66 13.81
CA GLN A 290 -6.23 20.01 12.86
C GLN A 290 -5.47 19.03 11.98
N ILE A 291 -6.13 17.94 11.62
CA ILE A 291 -5.67 17.00 10.60
C ILE A 291 -6.34 17.37 9.27
N GLU A 292 -5.52 17.59 8.25
CA GLU A 292 -5.97 17.93 6.89
C GLU A 292 -6.05 16.68 5.98
N GLU A 293 -5.09 15.77 6.12
CA GLU A 293 -4.91 14.60 5.24
C GLU A 293 -6.05 13.58 5.45
N ASP A 294 -6.70 13.16 4.37
CA ASP A 294 -7.92 12.37 4.39
C ASP A 294 -7.78 11.02 5.10
N HIS A 295 -6.69 10.26 4.87
CA HIS A 295 -6.49 8.98 5.54
C HIS A 295 -6.25 9.18 7.05
N MET A 296 -5.49 10.20 7.45
CA MET A 296 -5.32 10.53 8.87
C MET A 296 -6.64 10.93 9.55
N ARG A 297 -7.48 11.71 8.86
CA ARG A 297 -8.82 12.11 9.33
C ARG A 297 -9.73 10.91 9.51
N ASN A 298 -9.74 9.99 8.55
CA ASN A 298 -10.48 8.74 8.60
C ASN A 298 -10.11 7.93 9.87
N ARG A 299 -8.81 7.70 10.07
CA ARG A 299 -8.32 6.83 11.15
C ARG A 299 -8.64 7.44 12.52
N GLN A 300 -8.46 8.75 12.64
CA GLN A 300 -8.83 9.47 13.85
C GLN A 300 -10.34 9.38 14.10
N MET A 301 -11.15 9.64 13.07
CA MET A 301 -12.61 9.59 13.17
C MET A 301 -13.09 8.24 13.68
N ILE A 302 -12.59 7.13 13.11
CA ILE A 302 -13.00 5.78 13.51
C ILE A 302 -12.62 5.52 14.97
N VAL A 303 -11.38 5.78 15.37
CA VAL A 303 -10.92 5.50 16.74
C VAL A 303 -11.64 6.39 17.75
N HIS A 304 -11.78 7.69 17.50
CA HIS A 304 -12.47 8.61 18.41
C HIS A 304 -13.97 8.33 18.49
N TRP A 305 -14.60 7.91 17.39
CA TRP A 305 -15.99 7.46 17.40
C TRP A 305 -16.15 6.21 18.27
N LEU A 306 -15.25 5.23 18.14
CA LEU A 306 -15.25 4.03 18.98
C LEU A 306 -15.07 4.38 20.46
N MET A 307 -14.12 5.26 20.78
CA MET A 307 -13.89 5.73 22.16
C MET A 307 -15.14 6.40 22.76
N ALA A 308 -15.89 7.16 21.96
CA ALA A 308 -17.05 7.89 22.43
C ALA A 308 -18.34 7.04 22.51
N ASN A 309 -18.46 6.00 21.68
CA ASN A 309 -19.74 5.29 21.46
C ASN A 309 -19.69 3.80 21.84
N THR A 310 -18.57 3.30 22.35
CA THR A 310 -18.36 1.89 22.69
C THR A 310 -17.46 1.75 23.94
N GLY A 311 -17.27 0.50 24.40
CA GLY A 311 -16.20 0.14 25.34
C GLY A 311 -14.95 -0.44 24.67
N ALA A 312 -14.82 -0.29 23.34
CA ALA A 312 -13.77 -0.95 22.56
C ALA A 312 -12.39 -0.31 22.72
N VAL A 313 -12.34 1.01 22.91
CA VAL A 313 -11.10 1.77 22.99
C VAL A 313 -11.16 2.72 24.18
N GLU A 314 -10.11 2.71 24.98
CA GLU A 314 -9.97 3.57 26.16
C GLU A 314 -8.76 4.50 26.03
N LEU A 315 -8.91 5.74 26.53
CA LEU A 315 -7.79 6.61 26.81
C LEU A 315 -7.24 6.28 28.19
N ARG A 316 -5.98 5.82 28.26
CA ARG A 316 -5.28 5.58 29.52
C ARG A 316 -4.04 6.43 29.63
N ARG A 317 -3.56 6.63 30.86
CA ARG A 317 -2.29 7.31 31.14
C ARG A 317 -1.42 6.47 32.06
N ARG A 318 -0.12 6.40 31.75
CA ARG A 318 0.92 5.76 32.58
C ARG A 318 2.20 6.58 32.48
N ASP A 319 2.79 6.92 33.62
CA ASP A 319 4.05 7.66 33.72
C ASP A 319 4.07 8.99 32.93
N GLY A 320 2.94 9.70 32.95
CA GLY A 320 2.77 10.96 32.22
C GLY A 320 2.61 10.81 30.71
N LYS A 321 2.49 9.58 30.19
CA LYS A 321 2.25 9.28 28.78
C LYS A 321 0.80 8.88 28.53
N THR A 322 0.24 9.32 27.41
CA THR A 322 -1.11 9.00 26.92
C THR A 322 -1.07 7.76 26.03
N TYR A 323 -2.06 6.88 26.16
CA TYR A 323 -2.22 5.67 25.35
C TYR A 323 -3.67 5.54 24.90
N TYR A 324 -3.87 5.14 23.65
CA TYR A 324 -5.14 4.60 23.18
C TYR A 324 -5.04 3.09 23.26
N VAL A 325 -5.95 2.47 24.01
CA VAL A 325 -5.88 1.04 24.37
C VAL A 325 -7.08 0.33 23.80
N MET A 326 -6.85 -0.66 22.94
CA MET A 326 -7.88 -1.59 22.49
C MET A 326 -8.26 -2.46 23.69
N ALA A 327 -9.45 -2.23 24.24
CA ALA A 327 -9.90 -2.79 25.51
C ALA A 327 -10.79 -4.03 25.34
N ASP A 328 -11.58 -4.08 24.27
CA ASP A 328 -12.49 -5.20 23.98
C ASP A 328 -12.66 -5.38 22.47
N ALA A 329 -12.10 -6.48 21.94
CA ALA A 329 -12.13 -6.79 20.51
C ALA A 329 -13.55 -7.07 19.98
N ARG A 330 -14.44 -7.61 20.81
CA ARG A 330 -15.84 -7.83 20.41
C ARG A 330 -16.58 -6.51 20.31
N ALA A 331 -16.45 -5.65 21.32
CA ALA A 331 -17.00 -4.30 21.28
C ALA A 331 -16.42 -3.49 20.11
N PHE A 332 -15.15 -3.72 19.77
CA PHE A 332 -14.50 -3.11 18.61
C PHE A 332 -15.20 -3.52 17.31
N ARG A 333 -15.34 -4.82 17.05
CA ARG A 333 -16.01 -5.33 15.84
C ARG A 333 -17.47 -4.87 15.75
N GLU A 334 -18.22 -4.95 16.85
CA GLU A 334 -19.62 -4.49 16.90
C GLU A 334 -19.72 -2.96 16.66
N GLY A 335 -18.80 -2.19 17.25
CA GLY A 335 -18.67 -0.75 17.03
C GLY A 335 -18.37 -0.39 15.59
N VAL A 336 -17.37 -1.04 15.00
CA VAL A 336 -16.98 -0.91 13.58
C VAL A 336 -18.18 -1.24 12.69
N GLY A 337 -18.92 -2.31 12.94
CA GLY A 337 -20.10 -2.67 12.14
C GLY A 337 -21.20 -1.61 12.18
N ARG A 338 -21.46 -1.00 13.35
CA ARG A 338 -22.44 0.10 13.47
C ARG A 338 -21.97 1.36 12.74
N LEU A 339 -20.70 1.73 12.89
CA LEU A 339 -20.14 2.91 12.21
C LEU A 339 -20.10 2.69 10.69
N LEU A 340 -19.73 1.49 10.24
CA LEU A 340 -19.74 1.11 8.82
C LEU A 340 -21.13 1.27 8.20
N ALA A 341 -22.18 0.84 8.91
CA ALA A 341 -23.55 1.00 8.45
C ALA A 341 -23.94 2.48 8.27
N ASP A 342 -23.55 3.36 9.20
CA ASP A 342 -23.85 4.79 9.10
C ASP A 342 -22.99 5.47 8.03
N VAL A 343 -21.69 5.17 7.94
CA VAL A 343 -20.81 5.71 6.89
C VAL A 343 -21.30 5.29 5.49
N GLN A 344 -21.73 4.03 5.31
CA GLN A 344 -22.34 3.58 4.06
C GLN A 344 -23.66 4.32 3.77
N ARG A 345 -24.49 4.59 4.78
CA ARG A 345 -25.70 5.41 4.60
C ARG A 345 -25.34 6.83 4.17
N ILE A 346 -24.39 7.48 4.84
CA ILE A 346 -23.91 8.84 4.53
C ILE A 346 -23.44 8.93 3.08
N LYS A 347 -22.56 8.00 2.65
CA LYS A 347 -22.10 7.88 1.26
C LYS A 347 -23.26 7.59 0.31
N GLY A 348 -24.07 6.61 0.65
CA GLY A 348 -25.17 6.13 -0.17
C GLY A 348 -26.25 7.18 -0.40
N GLU A 349 -26.41 8.11 0.53
CA GLU A 349 -27.40 9.18 0.48
C GLU A 349 -26.83 10.54 0.04
N GLY A 350 -25.50 10.69 0.00
CA GLY A 350 -24.84 11.97 -0.24
C GLY A 350 -25.14 12.97 0.88
N ASP A 351 -25.24 12.48 2.12
CA ASP A 351 -25.61 13.28 3.29
C ASP A 351 -24.42 14.10 3.79
N TYR A 352 -24.17 15.22 3.11
CA TYR A 352 -23.07 16.14 3.43
C TYR A 352 -23.13 16.64 4.88
N GLY A 353 -24.33 16.90 5.41
CA GLY A 353 -24.50 17.40 6.78
C GLY A 353 -24.01 16.37 7.81
N ALA A 354 -24.41 15.11 7.64
CA ALA A 354 -23.94 14.04 8.50
C ALA A 354 -22.43 13.76 8.32
N ALA A 355 -21.92 13.75 7.09
CA ALA A 355 -20.49 13.58 6.83
C ALA A 355 -19.64 14.64 7.54
N LYS A 356 -20.04 15.90 7.39
CA LYS A 356 -19.37 17.04 8.03
C LYS A 356 -19.42 16.92 9.56
N ALA A 357 -20.59 16.63 10.13
CA ALA A 357 -20.75 16.48 11.58
C ALA A 357 -19.89 15.33 12.14
N LEU A 358 -19.80 14.20 11.43
CA LEU A 358 -18.97 13.06 11.82
C LEU A 358 -17.49 13.46 11.90
N PHE A 359 -16.96 14.14 10.88
CA PHE A 359 -15.55 14.56 10.87
C PHE A 359 -15.24 15.72 11.81
N GLU A 360 -16.11 16.73 11.90
CA GLU A 360 -15.90 17.85 12.84
C GLU A 360 -15.88 17.37 14.30
N THR A 361 -16.67 16.34 14.62
CA THR A 361 -16.74 15.77 15.98
C THR A 361 -15.55 14.87 16.29
N TYR A 362 -15.12 14.02 15.35
CA TYR A 362 -14.20 12.92 15.67
C TYR A 362 -12.91 12.89 14.83
N GLY A 363 -12.87 13.51 13.64
CA GLY A 363 -11.78 13.28 12.67
C GLY A 363 -10.82 14.44 12.44
N VAL A 364 -11.19 15.67 12.81
CA VAL A 364 -10.41 16.86 12.44
C VAL A 364 -9.54 17.36 13.58
N THR A 365 -10.12 17.62 14.75
CA THR A 365 -9.42 18.33 15.84
C THR A 365 -8.76 17.35 16.82
N PHE A 366 -7.65 17.78 17.42
CA PHE A 366 -6.97 17.04 18.49
C PHE A 366 -6.45 17.99 19.58
N ASP A 367 -6.19 17.46 20.77
CA ASP A 367 -5.52 18.21 21.85
C ASP A 367 -4.04 18.42 21.50
N PRO A 368 -3.57 19.67 21.32
CA PRO A 368 -2.18 19.94 21.01
C PRO A 368 -1.21 19.41 22.08
N ALA A 369 -1.62 19.33 23.34
CA ALA A 369 -0.78 18.78 24.40
C ALA A 369 -0.51 17.28 24.18
N VAL A 370 -1.49 16.52 23.68
CA VAL A 370 -1.32 15.12 23.32
C VAL A 370 -0.41 14.99 22.10
N ARG A 371 -0.57 15.85 21.08
CA ARG A 371 0.34 15.88 19.93
C ARG A 371 1.78 16.17 20.37
N ASP A 372 1.99 17.21 21.18
CA ASP A 372 3.31 17.61 21.66
C ASP A 372 3.97 16.48 22.47
N GLU A 373 3.19 15.76 23.28
CA GLU A 373 3.64 14.55 23.98
C GLU A 373 4.09 13.46 23.01
N VAL A 374 3.29 13.15 21.98
CA VAL A 374 3.62 12.15 20.94
C VAL A 374 4.90 12.54 20.20
N VAL A 375 5.04 13.80 19.78
CA VAL A 375 6.24 14.32 19.11
C VAL A 375 7.46 14.16 20.02
N ALA A 376 7.37 14.57 21.29
CA ALA A 376 8.47 14.44 22.24
C ALA A 376 8.88 12.98 22.49
N ARG A 377 7.91 12.05 22.53
CA ARG A 377 8.17 10.61 22.66
C ARG A 377 8.90 10.05 21.43
N VAL A 378 8.44 10.39 20.23
CA VAL A 378 9.05 9.95 18.97
C VAL A 378 10.45 10.55 18.78
N GLU A 379 10.66 11.82 19.11
CA GLU A 379 11.97 12.48 18.95
C GLU A 379 13.05 11.85 19.84
N ARG A 380 12.67 11.33 21.02
CA ARG A 380 13.59 10.57 21.89
C ARG A 380 14.07 9.28 21.25
N LEU A 381 13.26 8.69 20.36
CA LEU A 381 13.60 7.47 19.63
C LEU A 381 14.56 7.73 18.45
N LYS A 382 14.77 9.01 18.07
CA LYS A 382 15.68 9.41 16.99
C LYS A 382 15.45 8.64 15.69
N LEU A 383 14.18 8.46 15.32
CA LEU A 383 13.81 7.79 14.07
C LEU A 383 14.39 8.52 12.85
N PRO A 384 14.85 7.79 11.83
CA PRO A 384 15.27 8.40 10.57
C PRO A 384 14.07 9.04 9.86
N SER A 385 14.29 10.15 9.16
CA SER A 385 13.26 10.83 8.36
C SER A 385 12.92 10.09 7.07
N TYR A 386 13.86 9.28 6.57
CA TYR A 386 13.72 8.50 5.35
C TYR A 386 14.36 7.12 5.58
N THR A 387 13.73 6.10 5.03
CA THR A 387 14.32 4.77 4.93
C THR A 387 14.74 4.56 3.48
N GLY A 388 15.94 4.02 3.29
CA GLY A 388 16.42 3.57 2.00
C GLY A 388 16.77 2.09 2.05
N PHE A 389 16.70 1.43 0.91
CA PHE A 389 16.95 0.01 0.76
C PHE A 389 18.31 -0.19 0.09
N VAL A 390 19.08 -1.12 0.64
CA VAL A 390 20.30 -1.62 0.00
C VAL A 390 19.88 -2.80 -0.86
N MET A 391 20.13 -2.71 -2.17
CA MET A 391 19.73 -3.76 -3.10
C MET A 391 20.52 -5.05 -2.85
N PRO A 392 19.96 -6.24 -3.11
CA PRO A 392 20.75 -7.46 -3.11
C PRO A 392 21.82 -7.40 -4.21
N ARG A 393 22.90 -8.17 -4.02
CA ARG A 393 23.86 -8.45 -5.08
C ARG A 393 23.47 -9.76 -5.75
N LEU A 394 23.47 -9.76 -7.08
CA LEU A 394 23.20 -10.91 -7.93
C LEU A 394 24.46 -11.26 -8.71
N ASP A 395 25.03 -12.44 -8.45
CA ASP A 395 26.26 -12.93 -9.08
C ASP A 395 25.92 -14.14 -9.97
N ALA A 396 26.11 -14.00 -11.29
CA ALA A 396 25.82 -15.07 -12.24
C ALA A 396 26.87 -16.19 -12.15
N VAL A 397 26.42 -17.41 -11.87
CA VAL A 397 27.24 -18.63 -11.92
C VAL A 397 27.21 -19.16 -13.34
N ARG A 398 28.40 -19.42 -13.91
CA ARG A 398 28.55 -19.86 -15.29
C ARG A 398 29.21 -21.22 -15.39
N ASP A 399 28.79 -22.02 -16.37
CA ASP A 399 29.45 -23.27 -16.72
C ASP A 399 30.74 -23.04 -17.55
N GLU A 400 31.42 -24.13 -17.92
CA GLU A 400 32.64 -24.08 -18.72
C GLU A 400 32.43 -23.48 -20.13
N ALA A 401 31.19 -23.52 -20.66
CA ALA A 401 30.82 -22.91 -21.93
C ALA A 401 30.47 -21.42 -21.79
N GLY A 402 30.46 -20.89 -20.57
CA GLY A 402 30.12 -19.51 -20.26
C GLY A 402 28.61 -19.24 -20.16
N ALA A 403 27.76 -20.27 -20.23
CA ALA A 403 26.32 -20.14 -20.06
C ALA A 403 25.97 -19.94 -18.58
N ILE A 404 24.97 -19.11 -18.29
CA ILE A 404 24.49 -18.89 -16.92
C ILE A 404 23.70 -20.14 -16.50
N VAL A 405 24.10 -20.77 -15.40
CA VAL A 405 23.46 -21.97 -14.86
C VAL A 405 22.83 -21.76 -13.49
N ASP A 406 23.24 -20.71 -12.77
CA ASP A 406 22.67 -20.31 -11.48
C ASP A 406 22.92 -18.81 -11.25
N VAL A 407 22.24 -18.23 -10.26
CA VAL A 407 22.47 -16.85 -9.77
C VAL A 407 22.57 -16.88 -8.26
N GLU A 408 23.77 -16.60 -7.74
CA GLU A 408 23.97 -16.44 -6.30
C GLU A 408 23.46 -15.07 -5.85
N ILE A 409 22.71 -15.05 -4.75
CA ILE A 409 22.14 -13.83 -4.17
C ILE A 409 22.79 -13.58 -2.81
N SER A 410 23.26 -12.35 -2.59
CA SER A 410 23.77 -11.91 -1.28
C SER A 410 23.21 -10.56 -0.85
N TYR A 411 23.17 -10.33 0.46
CA TYR A 411 22.60 -9.12 1.08
C TYR A 411 23.71 -8.35 1.81
N PRO A 412 24.42 -7.45 1.12
CA PRO A 412 25.58 -6.77 1.71
C PRO A 412 25.21 -5.81 2.84
N LEU A 413 23.97 -5.30 2.86
CA LEU A 413 23.42 -4.42 3.90
C LEU A 413 24.28 -3.18 4.22
N ASP A 414 25.09 -2.72 3.26
CA ASP A 414 25.93 -1.52 3.37
C ASP A 414 25.73 -0.64 2.13
N LEU A 415 24.98 0.45 2.33
CA LEU A 415 24.66 1.42 1.29
C LEU A 415 25.92 2.12 0.76
N ALA A 416 26.87 2.46 1.63
CA ALA A 416 28.05 3.22 1.23
C ALA A 416 28.93 2.35 0.31
N SER A 417 29.16 1.10 0.69
CA SER A 417 29.89 0.14 -0.13
C SER A 417 29.21 -0.11 -1.47
N GLN A 418 27.88 -0.35 -1.48
CA GLN A 418 27.12 -0.54 -2.72
C GLN A 418 27.20 0.66 -3.67
N MET A 419 27.07 1.89 -3.15
CA MET A 419 27.13 3.10 -3.98
C MET A 419 28.52 3.35 -4.57
N LEU A 420 29.59 2.98 -3.85
CA LEU A 420 30.96 3.02 -4.37
C LEU A 420 31.17 1.98 -5.48
N GLU A 421 30.63 0.77 -5.30
CA GLU A 421 30.69 -0.30 -6.31
C GLU A 421 29.94 0.10 -7.58
N TYR A 422 28.70 0.57 -7.48
CA TYR A 422 27.92 1.06 -8.63
C TYR A 422 28.63 2.22 -9.33
N SER A 423 29.25 3.11 -8.56
CA SER A 423 30.02 4.23 -9.12
C SER A 423 31.27 3.78 -9.86
N ALA A 424 31.97 2.77 -9.35
CA ALA A 424 33.13 2.19 -10.01
C ALA A 424 32.73 1.43 -11.29
N ALA A 425 31.70 0.59 -11.21
CA ALA A 425 31.20 -0.22 -12.32
C ALA A 425 30.72 0.65 -13.50
N THR A 426 30.00 1.73 -13.21
CA THR A 426 29.42 2.62 -14.25
C THR A 426 30.36 3.73 -14.69
N ARG A 427 31.57 3.85 -14.12
CA ARG A 427 32.48 4.98 -14.36
C ARG A 427 32.78 5.23 -15.83
N HIS A 428 32.93 4.16 -16.60
CA HIS A 428 33.26 4.21 -18.03
C HIS A 428 32.10 4.70 -18.92
N LEU A 429 30.86 4.65 -18.41
CA LEU A 429 29.65 5.12 -19.10
C LEU A 429 29.38 6.61 -18.88
N ARG A 430 29.98 7.20 -17.83
CA ARG A 430 29.76 8.61 -17.47
C ARG A 430 30.39 9.55 -18.53
N PRO A 431 29.74 10.68 -18.84
CA PRO A 431 30.22 11.70 -19.78
C PRO A 431 31.69 12.07 -19.60
#